data_AF-G2H1A4-F1
#
_entry.id   AF-G2H1A4-F1
#
_cell.length_a   1.000
_cell.length_b   1.000
_cell.length_c   1.000
_cell.angle_alpha   90.00
_cell.angle_beta   90.00
_cell.angle_gamma   90.00
#
_symmetry.space_group_name_H-M   'P 1'
#
loop_
_entity.id
_entity.type
_entity.pdbx_description
1 polymer ?
#
loop_
_entity_poly.entity_id
_entity_poly.type
_entity_poly.pdbx_seq_one_letter_code
_entity_poly.pdbx_strand_id
1 'polypeptide(L)'
;VVDDYRVLNEDGLRFGDEFVRHKMLDAIGDLFMCGHNIIGAFTAFKSGHALNNKLLQAVLAKQQAYEYVTFQDKAELPLAFETPSTLLAC
;
A
#
# COMPACT_ATOMS: atom_id res chain seq x y z
N VAL A 1 7.94 17.85 10.19
CA VAL A 1 7.76 19.22 9.62
C VAL A 1 8.99 19.51 8.78
N VAL A 2 8.81 19.90 7.52
CA VAL A 2 9.90 20.15 6.58
C VAL A 2 9.81 21.62 6.17
N ASP A 3 10.92 22.33 6.30
CA ASP A 3 11.07 23.68 5.76
C ASP A 3 11.69 23.59 4.36
N ASP A 4 11.52 24.62 3.53
CA ASP A 4 11.83 24.62 2.08
C ASP A 4 13.29 24.25 1.73
N TYR A 5 14.17 24.15 2.73
CA TYR A 5 15.58 23.81 2.56
C TYR A 5 16.13 22.74 3.51
N ARG A 6 15.46 22.38 4.61
CA ARG A 6 15.97 21.41 5.61
C ARG A 6 14.86 20.69 6.37
N VAL A 7 15.12 19.42 6.68
CA VAL A 7 14.32 18.61 7.60
C VAL A 7 14.59 19.14 9.03
N LEU A 8 13.54 19.61 9.72
CA LEU A 8 13.62 20.26 11.03
C LEU A 8 13.73 19.27 12.22
N ASN A 9 13.78 17.96 11.97
CA ASN A 9 13.98 16.98 13.04
C ASN A 9 15.46 16.96 13.46
N GLU A 10 15.71 17.10 14.77
CA GLU A 10 17.07 17.07 15.35
C GLU A 10 17.83 15.76 15.05
N ASP A 11 17.11 14.65 14.89
CA ASP A 11 17.66 13.33 14.51
C ASP A 11 17.78 13.10 12.98
N GLY A 12 17.37 14.07 12.16
CA GLY A 12 17.37 13.95 10.70
C GLY A 12 16.28 13.02 10.14
N LEU A 13 16.55 12.44 8.96
CA LEU A 13 15.67 11.47 8.29
C LEU A 13 16.03 10.06 8.73
N ARG A 14 15.02 9.21 8.96
CA ARG A 14 15.26 7.77 9.24
C ARG A 14 15.83 7.05 8.02
N PHE A 15 15.44 7.51 6.84
CA PHE A 15 15.92 7.00 5.56
C PHE A 15 16.04 8.15 4.54
N GLY A 16 17.06 8.14 3.69
CA GLY A 16 17.25 9.18 2.67
C GLY A 16 16.08 9.28 1.66
N ASP A 17 15.26 8.24 1.57
CA ASP A 17 14.08 8.08 0.71
C ASP A 17 12.75 8.11 1.48
N GLU A 18 12.74 8.60 2.73
CA GLU A 18 11.57 8.59 3.64
C GLU A 18 10.32 9.23 3.02
N PHE A 19 10.48 10.28 2.21
CA PHE A 19 9.37 10.92 1.49
C PHE A 19 8.65 9.97 0.53
N VAL A 20 9.40 9.17 -0.23
CA VAL A 20 8.83 8.21 -1.19
C VAL A 20 8.22 7.03 -0.46
N ARG A 21 8.84 6.57 0.62
CA ARG A 21 8.28 5.52 1.48
C ARG A 21 6.97 5.92 2.12
N HIS A 22 6.85 7.17 2.57
CA HIS A 22 5.59 7.70 3.10
C HIS A 22 4.50 7.71 2.03
N LYS A 23 4.83 8.10 0.78
CA LYS A 23 3.88 8.02 -0.34
C LYS A 23 3.45 6.60 -0.70
N MET A 24 4.34 5.62 -0.54
CA MET A 24 3.99 4.21 -0.69
C MET A 24 3.06 3.75 0.44
N LEU A 25 3.35 4.14 1.68
CA LEU A 25 2.51 3.83 2.85
C LEU A 25 1.12 4.45 2.71
N ASP A 26 1.03 5.71 2.27
CA ASP A 26 -0.20 6.40 1.93
C ASP A 26 -1.01 5.63 0.88
N ALA A 27 -0.35 5.18 -0.20
CA ALA A 27 -1.01 4.44 -1.26
C ALA A 27 -1.56 3.08 -0.79
N ILE A 28 -0.83 2.36 0.09
CA ILE A 28 -1.33 1.13 0.70
C ILE A 28 -2.58 1.41 1.53
N GLY A 29 -2.56 2.47 2.34
CA GLY A 29 -3.72 2.89 3.13
C GLY A 29 -4.93 3.26 2.27
N ASP A 30 -4.72 4.04 1.22
CA ASP A 30 -5.77 4.44 0.28
C ASP A 30 -6.39 3.24 -0.45
N LEU A 31 -5.57 2.27 -0.86
CA LEU A 31 -6.03 1.05 -1.53
C LEU A 31 -6.79 0.12 -0.58
N PHE A 32 -6.39 0.07 0.69
CA PHE A 32 -7.05 -0.76 1.70
C PHE A 32 -8.42 -0.20 2.14
N MET A 33 -8.81 1.00 1.71
CA MET A 33 -10.15 1.55 1.96
C MET A 33 -11.29 0.71 1.34
N CYS A 34 -11.00 -0.21 0.42
CA CYS A 34 -11.98 -1.19 -0.06
C CYS A 34 -12.28 -2.31 0.94
N GLY A 35 -11.53 -2.41 2.05
CA GLY A 35 -11.72 -3.42 3.09
C GLY A 35 -11.13 -4.81 2.78
N HIS A 36 -10.45 -4.96 1.64
CA HIS A 36 -9.85 -6.23 1.21
C HIS A 36 -8.43 -6.03 0.68
N ASN A 37 -7.60 -7.07 0.82
CA ASN A 37 -6.28 -7.10 0.18
C ASN A 37 -6.43 -7.26 -1.34
N ILE A 38 -5.71 -6.45 -2.10
CA ILE A 38 -5.72 -6.50 -3.57
C ILE A 38 -4.52 -7.33 -4.04
N ILE A 39 -4.80 -8.43 -4.73
CA ILE A 39 -3.78 -9.22 -5.43
C ILE A 39 -3.60 -8.61 -6.82
N GLY A 40 -2.51 -7.89 -7.03
CA GLY A 40 -2.22 -7.25 -8.30
C GLY A 40 -0.95 -6.39 -8.26
N ALA A 41 -0.64 -5.74 -9.37
CA ALA A 41 0.48 -4.81 -9.47
C ALA A 41 -0.04 -3.36 -9.46
N PHE A 42 0.37 -2.59 -8.46
CA PHE A 42 0.07 -1.16 -8.35
C PHE A 42 1.27 -0.32 -8.82
N THR A 43 1.05 0.49 -9.85
CA THR A 43 2.05 1.45 -10.36
C THR A 43 1.46 2.85 -10.33
N ALA A 44 2.14 3.77 -9.66
CA ALA A 44 1.73 5.16 -9.53
C ALA A 44 2.89 6.09 -9.88
N PHE A 45 2.61 7.11 -10.70
CA PHE A 45 3.56 8.17 -11.03
C PHE A 45 3.03 9.52 -10.55
N LYS A 46 3.73 10.15 -9.60
CA LYS A 46 3.29 11.39 -8.93
C LYS A 46 1.84 11.33 -8.41
N SER A 47 1.42 10.15 -7.94
CA SER A 47 0.06 9.95 -7.42
C SER A 47 -0.10 10.56 -6.03
N GLY A 48 -1.34 10.92 -5.70
CA GLY A 48 -1.77 11.33 -4.37
C GLY A 48 -3.12 10.69 -4.03
N HIS A 49 -3.63 10.97 -2.84
CA HIS A 49 -4.83 10.32 -2.30
C HIS A 49 -6.05 10.37 -3.24
N ALA A 50 -6.28 11.52 -3.88
CA ALA A 50 -7.39 11.68 -4.81
C ALA A 50 -7.29 10.74 -6.03
N LEU A 51 -6.08 10.53 -6.57
CA LEU A 51 -5.87 9.66 -7.72
C LEU A 51 -5.94 8.18 -7.33
N ASN A 52 -5.40 7.83 -6.16
CA ASN A 52 -5.50 6.46 -5.62
C ASN A 52 -6.97 6.07 -5.38
N ASN A 53 -7.76 6.96 -4.78
CA ASN A 53 -9.18 6.72 -4.55
C ASN A 53 -9.96 6.61 -5.88
N LYS A 54 -9.66 7.49 -6.86
CA LYS A 54 -10.29 7.42 -8.19
C LYS A 54 -9.97 6.11 -8.91
N LEU A 55 -8.74 5.62 -8.81
CA LEU A 55 -8.36 4.30 -9.32
C LEU A 55 -9.18 3.20 -8.65
N LEU A 56 -9.28 3.23 -7.32
CA LEU A 56 -10.04 2.25 -6.56
C LEU A 56 -11.51 2.23 -6.97
N GLN A 57 -12.15 3.39 -7.06
CA GLN A 57 -13.53 3.52 -7.53
C GLN A 57 -13.70 3.00 -8.96
N ALA A 58 -12.75 3.29 -9.87
CA ALA A 58 -12.82 2.83 -11.26
C ALA A 58 -12.72 1.30 -11.37
N VAL A 59 -11.89 0.66 -10.55
CA VAL A 59 -11.79 -0.80 -10.49
C VAL A 59 -13.07 -1.40 -9.92
N LEU A 60 -13.56 -0.89 -8.78
CA LEU A 60 -14.77 -1.39 -8.13
C LEU A 60 -16.04 -1.17 -8.97
N ALA A 61 -16.10 -0.09 -9.75
CA ALA A 61 -17.20 0.17 -10.67
C ALA A 61 -17.23 -0.81 -11.86
N LYS A 62 -16.09 -1.42 -12.20
CA LYS A 62 -15.99 -2.38 -13.30
C LYS A 62 -15.92 -3.80 -12.74
N GLN A 63 -17.09 -4.42 -12.55
CA GLN A 63 -17.20 -5.79 -12.01
C GLN A 63 -16.38 -6.84 -12.78
N GLN A 64 -16.11 -6.63 -14.07
CA GLN A 64 -15.27 -7.54 -14.87
C GLN A 64 -13.76 -7.34 -14.67
N ALA A 65 -13.34 -6.32 -13.93
CA ALA A 65 -11.93 -5.99 -13.69
C ALA A 65 -11.37 -6.65 -12.43
N TYR A 66 -12.23 -7.21 -11.57
CA TYR A 66 -11.82 -7.85 -10.34
C TYR A 66 -12.75 -9.01 -9.99
N GLU A 67 -12.26 -9.95 -9.20
CA GLU A 67 -13.03 -11.02 -8.62
C GLU A 67 -12.62 -11.23 -7.17
N TYR A 68 -13.55 -11.72 -6.35
CA TYR A 68 -13.23 -12.13 -4.99
C TYR A 68 -12.71 -13.56 -5.01
N VAL A 69 -11.50 -13.75 -4.51
CA VAL A 69 -10.87 -15.06 -4.35
C VAL A 69 -10.66 -15.37 -2.88
N THR A 70 -10.84 -16.63 -2.52
CA THR A 70 -10.53 -17.16 -1.20
C THR A 70 -9.64 -18.37 -1.36
N PHE A 71 -8.58 -18.46 -0.56
CA PHE A 71 -7.66 -19.59 -0.58
C PHE A 71 -8.03 -20.55 0.56
N GLN A 72 -8.36 -21.80 0.22
CA GLN A 72 -8.58 -22.83 1.23
C GLN A 72 -7.27 -23.46 1.68
N ASP A 73 -6.32 -23.64 0.75
CA ASP A 73 -4.97 -24.08 1.04
C ASP A 73 -4.03 -22.87 1.13
N LYS A 74 -3.18 -22.85 2.16
CA LYS A 74 -2.13 -21.83 2.31
C LYS A 74 -1.10 -21.89 1.19
N ALA A 75 -0.89 -23.05 0.57
CA ALA A 75 0.06 -23.21 -0.54
C ALA A 75 -0.34 -22.40 -1.80
N GLU A 76 -1.62 -22.04 -1.94
CA GLU A 76 -2.12 -21.24 -3.06
C GLU A 76 -2.05 -19.73 -2.78
N LEU A 77 -1.74 -19.34 -1.53
CA LEU A 77 -1.64 -17.94 -1.14
C LEU A 77 -0.39 -17.29 -1.79
N PRO A 78 -0.52 -16.12 -2.44
CA PRO A 78 0.66 -15.42 -2.92
C PRO A 78 1.59 -15.05 -1.75
N LEU A 79 2.91 -15.22 -1.95
CA LEU A 79 3.96 -14.93 -0.95
C LEU A 79 3.82 -13.53 -0.31
N ALA A 80 3.30 -12.56 -1.07
CA ALA A 80 3.08 -11.19 -0.61
C ALA A 80 2.06 -11.05 0.54
N PHE A 81 1.19 -12.04 0.74
CA PHE A 81 0.14 -12.03 1.77
C PHE A 81 0.36 -13.09 2.87
N GLU A 82 1.50 -13.77 2.85
CA GLU A 82 1.85 -14.69 3.93
C GLU A 82 1.92 -13.95 5.27
N THR A 83 1.57 -14.67 6.33
CA THR A 83 1.62 -14.11 7.68
C THR A 83 3.08 -13.80 8.01
N PRO A 84 3.42 -12.57 8.46
CA PRO A 84 4.80 -12.26 8.80
C PRO A 84 5.29 -13.23 9.88
N SER A 85 6.38 -13.93 9.57
CA SER A 85 7.02 -14.95 10.42
C SER A 85 7.58 -14.40 11.73
N THR A 86 7.48 -13.09 11.96
CA THR A 86 7.92 -12.37 13.17
C THR A 86 6.93 -12.39 14.34
N LEU A 87 5.76 -13.02 14.22
CA LEU A 87 4.81 -13.21 15.34
C LEU A 87 4.97 -14.56 16.08
N LEU A 88 6.10 -15.24 15.92
CA LEU A 88 6.49 -16.43 16.70
C LEU A 88 7.77 -16.14 17.50
N ALA A 89 7.71 -15.14 18.37
CA ALA A 89 8.56 -15.07 19.55
C ALA A 89 7.64 -14.90 20.75
N CYS A 90 7.09 -16.04 21.20
CA CYS A 90 6.57 -16.18 22.56
C CYS A 90 7.73 -16.08 23.55
#